data_AF-A0A497PCW0-F1
#
_entry.id   AF-A0A497PCW0-F1
#
_cell.length_a   1.000
_cell.length_b   1.000
_cell.length_c   1.000
_cell.angle_alpha   90.00
_cell.angle_beta   90.00
_cell.angle_gamma   90.00
#
_symmetry.space_group_name_H-M   'P 1'
#
loop_
_entity.id
_entity.type
_entity.pdbx_description
1 polymer ?
#
loop_
_entity_poly.entity_id
_entity_poly.type
_entity_poly.pdbx_seq_one_letter_code
_entity_poly.pdbx_strand_id
1 'polypeptide(L)'
;MILEENKFEAVASFINVLEELSKPDVELKYNLEVDEFHDSLLTSMENDVMITLIEIYMNVLARKSHLCGILGCLDTACVAKHKIQVVTFGVSRVENKYHDDEYFRLDDLSNFGKIIEATVLRFLKTKEVN
;
A
#
# COMPACT_ATOMS: atom_id res chain seq x y z
N MET A 1 -4.01 3.17 8.99
CA MET A 1 -3.95 1.73 8.68
C MET A 1 -4.36 1.01 9.94
N ILE A 2 -5.47 0.28 9.92
CA ILE A 2 -5.95 -0.45 11.09
C ILE A 2 -5.49 -1.89 10.88
N LEU A 3 -4.30 -2.22 11.39
CA LEU A 3 -3.70 -3.56 11.26
C LEU A 3 -4.49 -4.64 12.00
N GLU A 4 -5.39 -4.21 12.87
CA GLU A 4 -6.14 -5.02 13.82
C GLU A 4 -7.51 -5.45 13.27
N GLU A 5 -7.96 -4.91 12.13
CA GLU A 5 -9.27 -5.25 11.59
C GLU A 5 -9.24 -6.59 10.84
N ASN A 6 -9.80 -7.61 11.49
CA ASN A 6 -10.14 -8.86 10.84
C ASN A 6 -11.40 -8.67 9.98
N LYS A 7 -11.38 -9.18 8.73
CA LYS A 7 -12.52 -9.11 7.81
C LYS A 7 -13.83 -9.59 8.43
N PHE A 8 -13.78 -10.64 9.24
CA PHE A 8 -14.98 -11.23 9.83
C PHE A 8 -15.57 -10.33 10.91
N GLU A 9 -14.70 -9.65 11.66
CA GLU A 9 -15.11 -8.69 12.68
C GLU A 9 -15.67 -7.42 12.04
N ALA A 10 -15.06 -6.95 10.95
CA ALA A 10 -15.57 -5.81 10.19
C ALA A 10 -16.97 -6.11 9.62
N VAL A 11 -17.16 -7.26 8.96
CA VAL A 11 -18.47 -7.68 8.44
C VAL A 11 -19.51 -7.83 9.56
N ALA A 12 -19.15 -8.47 10.67
CA ALA A 12 -20.05 -8.61 11.82
C ALA A 12 -20.46 -7.25 12.39
N SER A 13 -19.52 -6.29 12.47
CA SER A 13 -19.81 -4.92 12.89
C SER A 13 -20.80 -4.23 11.95
N PHE A 14 -20.61 -4.36 10.62
CA PHE A 14 -21.56 -3.83 9.63
C PHE A 14 -22.96 -4.44 9.76
N ILE A 15 -23.05 -5.77 9.96
CA ILE A 15 -24.33 -6.45 10.17
C ILE A 15 -25.03 -5.88 11.41
N ASN A 16 -24.32 -5.76 12.53
CA ASN A 16 -24.89 -5.20 13.76
C ASN A 16 -25.41 -3.77 13.54
N VAL A 17 -24.68 -2.94 12.80
CA VAL A 17 -25.14 -1.57 12.47
C VAL A 17 -26.42 -1.61 11.64
N LEU A 18 -26.51 -2.47 10.62
CA LEU A 18 -27.71 -2.60 9.80
C LEU A 18 -28.91 -3.12 10.61
N GLU A 19 -28.68 -4.07 11.52
CA GLU A 19 -29.70 -4.59 12.43
C GLU A 19 -30.21 -3.49 13.38
N GLU A 20 -29.32 -2.71 14.00
CA GLU A 20 -29.71 -1.59 14.86
C GLU A 20 -30.52 -0.52 14.11
N LEU A 21 -30.14 -0.22 12.86
CA LEU A 21 -30.87 0.73 12.00
C LEU A 21 -32.24 0.21 11.55
N SER A 22 -32.42 -1.10 11.47
CA SER A 22 -33.71 -1.72 11.10
C SER A 22 -34.74 -1.68 12.24
N LYS A 23 -34.32 -1.55 13.50
CA LYS A 23 -35.23 -1.50 14.66
C LYS A 23 -36.21 -0.32 14.60
N PRO A 24 -35.79 0.92 14.31
CA PRO A 24 -36.72 2.05 14.20
C PRO A 24 -37.41 2.16 12.83
N ASP A 25 -36.94 1.49 11.78
CA ASP A 25 -37.46 1.58 10.42
C ASP A 25 -37.85 0.21 9.86
N VAL A 26 -39.15 -0.11 9.98
CA VAL A 26 -39.73 -1.39 9.53
C VAL A 26 -39.73 -1.53 7.99
N GLU A 27 -39.54 -0.43 7.25
CA GLU A 27 -39.47 -0.48 5.78
C GLU A 27 -38.05 -0.71 5.25
N LEU A 28 -37.03 -0.52 6.10
CA LEU A 28 -35.63 -0.76 5.73
C LEU A 28 -35.40 -2.26 5.47
N LYS A 29 -35.36 -2.61 4.19
CA LYS A 29 -34.97 -3.94 3.71
C LYS A 29 -33.60 -3.86 3.08
N TYR A 30 -32.69 -4.73 3.51
CA TYR A 30 -31.35 -4.81 2.93
C TYR A 30 -31.00 -6.26 2.63
N ASN A 31 -30.12 -6.44 1.64
CA ASN A 31 -29.37 -7.66 1.39
C ASN A 31 -27.90 -7.27 1.43
N LEU A 32 -27.14 -7.83 2.36
CA LEU A 32 -25.71 -7.56 2.45
C LEU A 32 -24.97 -8.62 1.64
N GLU A 33 -24.40 -8.19 0.51
CA GLU A 33 -23.48 -9.00 -0.28
C GLU A 33 -22.04 -8.59 0.07
N VAL A 34 -21.21 -9.60 0.31
CA VAL A 34 -19.84 -9.40 0.76
C VAL A 34 -18.92 -9.96 -0.33
N ASP A 35 -18.29 -9.05 -1.06
CA ASP A 35 -17.34 -9.35 -2.13
C ASP A 35 -15.92 -9.62 -1.59
N GLU A 36 -14.94 -9.66 -2.51
CA GLU A 36 -13.54 -9.90 -2.18
C GLU A 36 -12.97 -8.79 -1.27
N PHE A 37 -12.19 -9.23 -0.27
CA PHE A 37 -11.40 -8.35 0.60
C PHE A 37 -9.94 -8.43 0.23
N HIS A 38 -9.28 -7.27 0.34
CA HIS A 38 -7.84 -7.21 0.28
C HIS A 38 -7.23 -7.31 1.67
N ASP A 39 -6.17 -8.08 1.80
CA ASP A 39 -5.43 -8.17 3.06
C ASP A 39 -4.65 -6.87 3.32
N SER A 40 -4.59 -6.49 4.59
CA SER A 40 -3.68 -5.44 5.05
C SER A 40 -2.24 -5.97 5.07
N LEU A 41 -1.29 -5.10 4.75
CA LEU A 41 0.14 -5.41 4.79
C LEU A 41 0.89 -4.36 5.59
N LEU A 42 1.66 -4.82 6.58
CA LEU A 42 2.74 -4.06 7.20
C LEU A 42 4.09 -4.61 6.72
N THR A 43 4.81 -3.82 5.93
CA THR A 43 6.21 -4.15 5.62
C THR A 43 7.09 -3.89 6.84
N SER A 44 7.87 -4.89 7.26
CA SER A 44 8.82 -4.76 8.37
C SER A 44 9.88 -3.69 8.11
N MET A 45 10.29 -2.98 9.16
CA MET A 45 11.39 -2.02 9.06
C MET A 45 12.76 -2.68 8.82
N GLU A 46 12.85 -3.99 9.08
CA GLU A 46 14.04 -4.82 8.84
C GLU A 46 14.07 -5.43 7.43
N ASN A 47 13.12 -5.05 6.56
CA ASN A 47 13.05 -5.56 5.20
C ASN A 47 14.19 -5.00 4.33
N ASP A 48 15.01 -5.88 3.76
CA ASP A 48 16.20 -5.50 2.98
C ASP A 48 15.86 -4.65 1.75
N VAL A 49 14.73 -4.94 1.08
CA VAL A 49 14.21 -4.12 -0.04
C VAL A 49 13.88 -2.72 0.45
N MET A 50 13.27 -2.60 1.62
CA MET A 50 12.89 -1.31 2.18
C MET A 50 14.11 -0.48 2.59
N ILE A 51 15.06 -1.09 3.29
CA ILE A 51 16.31 -0.43 3.70
C ILE A 51 17.06 0.07 2.46
N THR A 52 17.26 -0.81 1.48
CA THR A 52 17.97 -0.49 0.24
C THR A 52 17.30 0.66 -0.51
N LEU A 53 15.97 0.62 -0.63
CA LEU A 53 15.21 1.64 -1.35
C LEU A 53 15.26 3.00 -0.64
N ILE A 54 15.23 3.03 0.70
CA ILE A 54 15.37 4.27 1.48
C ILE A 54 16.74 4.91 1.26
N GLU A 55 17.81 4.12 1.36
CA GLU A 55 19.18 4.62 1.16
C GLU A 55 19.35 5.22 -0.24
N ILE A 56 18.87 4.53 -1.26
CA ILE A 56 18.97 4.97 -2.65
C ILE A 56 18.10 6.19 -2.92
N TYR A 57 16.88 6.21 -2.39
CA TYR A 57 16.02 7.38 -2.45
C TYR A 57 16.73 8.62 -1.89
N MET A 58 17.34 8.49 -0.72
CA MET A 58 18.06 9.58 -0.07
C MET A 58 19.25 10.07 -0.89
N ASN A 59 19.96 9.16 -1.55
CA ASN A 59 21.09 9.49 -2.42
C ASN A 59 20.65 10.19 -3.71
N VAL A 60 19.60 9.71 -4.37
CA VAL A 60 19.12 10.27 -5.64
C VAL A 60 18.46 11.64 -5.44
N LEU A 61 17.67 11.79 -4.37
CA LEU A 61 16.87 12.99 -4.14
C LEU A 61 17.48 13.96 -3.13
N ALA A 62 18.62 13.61 -2.52
CA ALA A 62 19.30 14.40 -1.50
C ALA A 62 18.38 14.85 -0.33
N ARG A 63 17.39 14.01 0.02
CA ARG A 63 16.39 14.30 1.06
C ARG A 63 15.92 13.04 1.75
N LYS A 64 15.41 13.17 2.98
CA LYS A 64 14.85 12.04 3.74
C LYS A 64 13.65 11.41 3.02
N SER A 65 13.57 10.08 3.09
CA SER A 65 12.36 9.36 2.68
C SER A 65 11.27 9.51 3.74
N HIS A 66 10.02 9.62 3.29
CA HIS A 66 8.85 9.59 4.17
C HIS A 66 8.19 8.23 4.05
N LEU A 67 8.18 7.48 5.14
CA LEU A 67 7.45 6.21 5.23
C LEU A 67 6.01 6.50 5.63
N CYS A 68 5.08 6.03 4.83
CA CYS A 68 3.65 6.30 5.02
C CYS A 68 2.84 5.02 4.81
N GLY A 69 1.76 4.88 5.57
CA GLY A 69 0.70 3.93 5.24
C GLY A 69 -0.15 4.44 4.07
N ILE A 70 -0.82 3.52 3.38
CA ILE A 70 -1.76 3.82 2.29
C ILE A 70 -3.13 3.25 2.69
N LEU A 71 -4.21 4.00 2.46
CA LEU A 71 -5.60 3.59 2.74
C LEU A 71 -6.27 2.88 1.56
N GLY A 72 -5.50 2.56 0.52
CA GLY A 72 -5.94 1.85 -0.68
C GLY A 72 -5.41 0.43 -0.69
N CYS A 73 -6.01 -0.38 -1.55
CA CYS A 73 -5.63 -1.78 -1.74
C CYS A 73 -4.57 -1.88 -2.84
N LEU A 74 -3.53 -2.69 -2.61
CA LEU A 74 -2.43 -2.88 -3.54
C LEU A 74 -2.09 -4.36 -3.64
N ASP A 75 -1.69 -4.79 -4.83
CA ASP A 75 -1.31 -6.18 -5.10
C ASP A 75 -0.12 -6.66 -4.25
N THR A 76 0.65 -5.72 -3.69
CA THR A 76 1.79 -6.03 -2.80
C THR A 76 1.38 -6.85 -1.60
N ALA A 77 0.16 -6.67 -1.06
CA ALA A 77 -0.37 -7.51 0.02
C ALA A 77 -0.51 -8.98 -0.42
N CYS A 78 -0.96 -9.24 -1.65
CA CYS A 78 -1.08 -10.58 -2.20
C CYS A 78 0.29 -11.23 -2.41
N VAL A 79 1.26 -10.47 -2.95
CA VAL A 79 2.63 -10.97 -3.16
C VAL A 79 3.32 -11.31 -1.84
N ALA A 80 3.12 -10.49 -0.79
CA ALA A 80 3.70 -10.71 0.53
C ALA A 80 3.29 -12.05 1.17
N LYS A 81 2.08 -12.56 0.90
CA LYS A 81 1.59 -13.87 1.39
C LYS A 81 2.50 -15.03 0.99
N HIS A 82 3.23 -14.88 -0.11
CA HIS A 82 4.17 -15.87 -0.61
C HIS A 82 5.58 -15.73 -0.01
N LYS A 83 5.72 -15.00 1.11
CA LYS A 83 7.00 -14.74 1.80
C LYS A 83 8.02 -14.00 0.93
N ILE A 84 7.53 -13.27 -0.07
CA ILE A 84 8.35 -12.40 -0.90
C ILE A 84 8.40 -11.03 -0.23
N GLN A 85 9.61 -10.50 -0.03
CA GLN A 85 9.79 -9.15 0.49
C GLN A 85 9.27 -8.13 -0.52
N VAL A 86 8.39 -7.23 -0.08
CA VAL A 86 7.76 -6.22 -0.93
C VAL A 86 7.72 -4.85 -0.26
N VAL A 87 7.85 -3.82 -1.08
CA VAL A 87 7.74 -2.41 -0.70
C VAL A 87 6.95 -1.72 -1.81
N THR A 88 6.02 -0.84 -1.42
CA THR A 88 5.33 0.02 -2.38
C THR A 88 6.06 1.35 -2.49
N PHE A 89 6.41 1.75 -3.70
CA PHE A 89 7.03 3.02 -4.01
C PHE A 89 6.54 3.53 -5.36
N GLY A 90 6.35 4.84 -5.51
CA GLY A 90 5.80 5.44 -6.72
C GLY A 90 5.95 6.95 -6.78
N VAL A 91 5.43 7.54 -7.86
CA VAL A 91 5.54 8.98 -8.18
C VAL A 91 4.30 9.80 -7.78
N SER A 92 3.25 9.14 -7.29
CA SER A 92 2.00 9.81 -6.94
C SER A 92 2.21 10.80 -5.80
N ARG A 93 1.69 12.01 -5.97
CA ARG A 93 1.63 13.03 -4.92
C ARG A 93 0.25 13.05 -4.28
N VAL A 94 0.17 13.48 -3.03
CA VAL A 94 -1.10 13.58 -2.27
C VAL A 94 -2.12 14.45 -3.00
N GLU A 95 -1.64 15.47 -3.71
CA GLU A 95 -2.43 16.44 -4.47
C GLU A 95 -3.11 15.85 -5.71
N ASN A 96 -2.78 14.60 -6.10
CA ASN A 96 -3.07 14.09 -7.43
C ASN A 96 -3.64 12.67 -7.45
N LYS A 97 -4.64 12.41 -6.61
CA LYS A 97 -5.36 11.13 -6.62
C LYS A 97 -6.85 11.37 -6.86
N TYR A 98 -7.41 10.67 -7.86
CA TYR A 98 -8.85 10.51 -8.12
C TYR A 98 -9.62 11.70 -8.72
N HIS A 99 -9.01 12.48 -9.62
CA HIS A 99 -9.69 13.54 -10.37
C HIS A 99 -9.41 13.44 -11.87
N ASP A 100 -10.31 13.98 -12.70
CA ASP A 100 -10.31 13.89 -14.18
C ASP A 100 -9.02 14.41 -14.85
N ASP A 101 -8.19 15.15 -14.11
CA ASP A 101 -6.90 15.71 -14.55
C ASP A 101 -5.71 15.00 -13.86
N GLU A 102 -5.68 13.67 -13.81
CA GLU A 102 -4.54 12.93 -13.25
C GLU A 102 -3.24 13.21 -14.03
N TYR A 103 -2.17 13.56 -13.31
CA TYR A 103 -0.87 13.85 -13.92
C TYR A 103 0.32 13.38 -13.07
N PHE A 104 1.52 13.46 -13.62
CA PHE A 104 2.76 13.32 -12.87
C PHE A 104 3.77 14.37 -13.34
N ARG A 105 4.70 14.75 -12.47
CA ARG A 105 5.79 15.65 -12.85
C ARG A 105 6.87 14.81 -13.53
N LEU A 106 7.39 15.30 -14.66
CA LEU A 106 8.45 14.61 -15.40
C LEU A 106 9.70 14.38 -14.54
N ASP A 107 10.03 15.32 -13.65
CA ASP A 107 11.16 15.17 -12.71
C ASP A 107 10.93 14.03 -11.72
N ASP A 108 9.69 13.84 -11.23
CA ASP A 108 9.37 12.74 -10.33
C ASP A 108 9.54 11.40 -11.06
N LEU A 109 9.11 11.32 -12.32
CA LEU A 109 9.28 10.13 -13.15
C LEU A 109 10.76 9.84 -13.45
N SER A 110 11.55 10.86 -13.79
CA SER A 110 12.99 10.73 -14.04
C SER A 110 13.72 10.23 -12.79
N ASN A 111 13.43 10.81 -11.63
CA ASN A 111 14.05 10.40 -10.38
C ASN A 111 13.60 9.01 -9.94
N PHE A 112 12.33 8.65 -10.15
CA PHE A 112 11.82 7.31 -9.92
C PHE A 112 12.61 6.28 -10.75
N GLY A 113 12.84 6.54 -12.04
CA GLY A 113 13.66 5.67 -12.89
C GLY A 113 15.06 5.45 -12.33
N LYS A 114 15.75 6.51 -11.92
CA LYS A 114 17.10 6.44 -11.31
C LYS A 114 17.11 5.62 -10.02
N ILE A 115 16.08 5.77 -9.17
CA ILE A 115 15.94 5.01 -7.92
C ILE A 115 15.76 3.52 -8.21
N ILE A 116 14.88 3.18 -9.16
CA ILE A 116 14.64 1.78 -9.56
C ILE A 116 15.92 1.16 -10.12
N GLU A 117 16.58 1.85 -11.07
CA GLU A 117 17.85 1.39 -11.66
C GLU A 117 18.90 1.10 -10.59
N ALA A 118 19.17 2.07 -9.71
CA ALA A 118 20.16 1.92 -8.65
C ALA A 118 19.78 0.78 -7.67
N THR A 119 18.49 0.61 -7.39
CA THR A 119 17.98 -0.46 -6.49
C THR A 119 18.24 -1.83 -7.09
N VAL A 120 17.89 -2.02 -8.36
CA VAL A 120 18.14 -3.28 -9.08
C VAL A 120 19.64 -3.58 -9.14
N LEU A 121 20.46 -2.59 -9.52
CA LEU A 121 21.92 -2.76 -9.59
C LEU A 121 22.54 -3.13 -8.23
N ARG A 122 22.03 -2.56 -7.13
CA ARG A 122 22.47 -2.91 -5.77
C ARG A 122 22.19 -4.38 -5.48
N PHE A 123 20.99 -4.87 -5.76
CA PHE A 123 20.63 -6.27 -5.52
C PHE A 123 21.37 -7.26 -6.43
N LEU A 124 21.64 -6.90 -7.68
CA LEU A 124 22.42 -7.74 -8.59
C LEU A 124 23.87 -7.89 -8.12
N LYS A 125 24.52 -6.79 -7.72
CA LYS A 125 25.92 -6.84 -7.22
C LYS A 125 26.06 -7.67 -5.94
N THR A 126 25.09 -7.62 -5.04
CA THR A 126 25.12 -8.42 -3.80
C THR A 126 25.04 -9.93 -4.09
N LYS A 127 24.45 -10.33 -5.21
CA LYS A 127 24.37 -11.74 -5.62
C LYS A 127 25.65 -12.29 -6.26
N GLU A 128 26.53 -11.43 -6.77
CA GLU A 128 27.79 -11.85 -7.39
C GLU A 128 28.92 -12.13 -6.36
N VAL A 129 28.70 -11.79 -5.09
CA VAL A 129 29.70 -11.92 -4.00
C VAL A 129 29.40 -13.12 -3.07
N ASN A 130 28.33 -13.87 -3.34
CA ASN A 130 27.99 -15.13 -2.65
C ASN A 130 28.03 -16.30 -3.65
#